data_AF-A0A0T2Q8W0-F1
#
_entry.id   AF-A0A0T2Q8W0-F1
#
_cell.length_a   1.000
_cell.length_b   1.000
_cell.length_c   1.000
_cell.angle_alpha   90.00
_cell.angle_beta   90.00
_cell.angle_gamma   90.00
#
_symmetry.space_group_name_H-M   'P 1'
#
loop_
_entity.id
_entity.type
_entity.pdbx_description
1 polymer ?
#
loop_
_entity_poly.entity_id
_entity_poly.type
_entity_poly.pdbx_seq_one_letter_code
_entity_poly.pdbx_strand_id
1 'polypeptide(L)'
;MLMDSIGRAPSAIARRIHLNRNLRIASAEATAILVSYPKSGRTWVRFILAHYFAAKARHPDLDTETMFGFAPNFDLDPTRGIPAFIRRADAAAVPLIPSTHSRFTSRIPPELPVLFVVRDPRDVMASSYHHVTRHKQSFTGDMDDFLSDNEQGLPEYFRFMNSWGRELKRRPHYVVSYEGLISDAVSEMARALQFLNQRVDLPALEQAVELSSFDKLRALELTKGIPGHAYDKSDPDALRMRRGKVGSFEDELSAAQKRLIEETCASQLSATASSLLSGYDLGPAQPAPQKTGVADRSLSVAPPKDKPATAANLRRRGIGRQLAAETMVIIGVAAALLAPAILAIELGEWWLQREWAEHSLGDGLALFGVDRTGHVETPTERILDVFLALPLTVTLFVVGILTLLSGVHLGDWGLDSVKLKKRLSLSAKNIRWRNPPDDDAETYPRN
;
A
#
# COMPACT_ATOMS: atom_id res chain seq x y z
N MET A 1 -27.86 26.87 -25.36
CA MET A 1 -27.97 25.73 -24.43
C MET A 1 -27.35 24.53 -25.13
N LEU A 2 -26.46 23.79 -24.45
CA LEU A 2 -25.66 22.63 -24.93
C LEU A 2 -24.38 22.94 -25.73
N MET A 3 -23.34 23.36 -25.02
CA MET A 3 -21.97 22.87 -25.26
C MET A 3 -21.32 22.66 -23.91
N ASP A 4 -21.65 21.53 -23.29
CA ASP A 4 -21.01 21.05 -22.07
C ASP A 4 -20.65 19.57 -22.32
N SER A 5 -19.64 19.34 -23.17
CA SER A 5 -19.12 17.99 -23.45
C SER A 5 -17.89 17.71 -22.60
N ILE A 6 -18.17 17.51 -21.31
CA ILE A 6 -17.57 16.53 -20.38
C ILE A 6 -16.31 15.82 -20.92
N GLY A 7 -15.13 16.38 -20.64
CA GLY A 7 -13.92 15.58 -20.49
C GLY A 7 -14.10 14.70 -19.24
N ARG A 8 -14.51 13.44 -19.42
CA ARG A 8 -14.64 12.51 -18.29
C ARG A 8 -13.24 12.31 -17.69
N ALA A 9 -13.05 12.81 -16.47
CA ALA A 9 -11.84 12.55 -15.70
C ALA A 9 -11.58 11.03 -15.65
N PRO A 10 -10.33 10.57 -15.86
CA PRO A 10 -10.02 9.14 -15.90
C PRO A 10 -10.51 8.44 -14.63
N SER A 11 -10.99 7.20 -14.78
CA SER A 11 -11.50 6.43 -13.65
C SER A 11 -10.44 6.29 -12.55
N ALA A 12 -10.87 6.08 -11.30
CA ALA A 12 -9.93 5.89 -10.19
C ALA A 12 -8.95 4.73 -10.45
N ILE A 13 -9.40 3.70 -11.17
CA ILE A 13 -8.58 2.56 -11.60
C ILE A 13 -7.56 3.00 -12.64
N ALA A 14 -7.96 3.74 -13.67
CA ALA A 14 -7.04 4.25 -14.70
C ALA A 14 -5.96 5.16 -14.08
N ARG A 15 -6.35 6.07 -13.18
CA ARG A 15 -5.40 6.91 -12.42
C ARG A 15 -4.43 6.07 -11.59
N ARG A 16 -4.92 5.01 -10.94
CA ARG A 16 -4.09 4.10 -10.14
C ARG A 16 -3.08 3.35 -11.00
N ILE A 17 -3.49 2.82 -12.15
CA ILE A 17 -2.62 2.11 -13.08
C ILE A 17 -1.54 3.05 -13.62
N HIS A 18 -1.94 4.24 -14.08
CA HIS A 18 -1.03 5.26 -14.59
C HIS A 18 0.01 5.67 -13.54
N LEU A 19 -0.42 5.98 -12.31
CA LEU A 19 0.47 6.33 -11.21
C LEU A 19 1.45 5.18 -10.89
N ASN A 20 0.98 3.93 -10.88
CA ASN A 20 1.84 2.77 -10.60
C ASN A 20 2.91 2.57 -11.68
N ARG A 21 2.53 2.73 -12.95
CA ARG A 21 3.45 2.64 -14.09
C ARG A 21 4.52 3.72 -13.98
N ASN A 22 4.11 4.98 -13.81
CA ASN A 22 5.04 6.11 -13.77
C ASN A 22 5.97 6.04 -12.56
N LEU A 23 5.48 5.61 -11.39
CA LEU A 23 6.32 5.47 -10.21
C LEU A 23 7.36 4.35 -10.37
N ARG A 24 6.99 3.23 -11.02
CA ARG A 24 7.94 2.17 -11.38
C ARG A 24 9.00 2.66 -12.35
N ILE A 25 8.61 3.42 -13.38
CA ILE A 25 9.56 4.02 -14.34
C ILE A 25 10.49 4.99 -13.62
N ALA A 26 9.94 5.92 -12.83
CA ALA A 26 10.73 6.92 -12.12
C ALA A 26 11.73 6.30 -11.12
N SER A 27 11.36 5.17 -10.49
CA SER A 27 12.21 4.44 -9.54
C SER A 27 13.07 3.33 -10.16
N ALA A 28 13.06 3.16 -11.49
CA ALA A 28 13.79 2.08 -12.16
C ALA A 28 15.31 2.13 -11.91
N GLU A 29 15.86 3.33 -11.72
CA GLU A 29 17.28 3.56 -11.44
C GLU A 29 17.57 3.75 -9.95
N ALA A 30 16.59 3.51 -9.07
CA ALA A 30 16.81 3.60 -7.63
C ALA A 30 17.85 2.57 -7.18
N THR A 31 18.82 3.00 -6.36
CA THR A 31 19.84 2.11 -5.79
C THR A 31 19.28 1.30 -4.62
N ALA A 32 18.38 1.91 -3.85
CA ALA A 32 17.68 1.28 -2.73
C ALA A 32 16.41 2.09 -2.41
N ILE A 33 15.58 1.59 -1.50
CA ILE A 33 14.47 2.34 -0.91
C ILE A 33 14.65 2.47 0.60
N LEU A 34 14.46 3.70 1.12
CA LEU A 34 14.46 3.97 2.56
C LEU A 34 13.03 3.84 3.12
N VAL A 35 12.85 2.93 4.05
CA VAL A 35 11.54 2.56 4.58
C VAL A 35 11.56 2.71 6.08
N SER A 36 10.54 3.35 6.64
CA SER A 36 10.33 3.35 8.09
C SER A 36 8.86 3.55 8.40
N TYR A 37 8.42 3.10 9.57
CA TYR A 37 7.19 3.63 10.13
C TYR A 37 7.39 5.14 10.44
N PRO A 38 6.34 5.98 10.43
CA PRO A 38 6.45 7.35 10.92
C PRO A 38 7.15 7.42 12.29
N LYS A 39 7.93 8.48 12.50
CA LYS A 39 8.57 8.76 13.80
C LYS A 39 9.65 7.77 14.28
N SER A 40 10.14 6.91 13.39
CA SER A 40 11.27 5.99 13.64
C SER A 40 12.65 6.56 13.25
N GLY A 41 12.81 7.89 13.09
CA GLY A 41 14.13 8.50 12.81
C GLY A 41 14.48 8.75 11.33
N ARG A 42 13.59 8.45 10.39
CA ARG A 42 13.83 8.62 8.93
C ARG A 42 14.32 10.00 8.52
N THR A 43 13.82 11.07 9.14
CA THR A 43 14.26 12.43 8.80
C THR A 43 15.75 12.60 9.06
N TRP A 44 16.26 12.05 10.16
CA TRP A 44 17.67 12.12 10.48
C TRP A 44 18.52 11.35 9.46
N VAL A 45 18.14 10.10 9.15
CA VAL A 45 18.80 9.29 8.10
C VAL A 45 18.82 10.04 6.75
N ARG A 46 17.71 10.67 6.37
CA ARG A 46 17.62 11.44 5.11
C ARG A 46 18.56 12.63 5.09
N PHE A 47 18.65 13.40 6.19
CA PHE A 47 19.59 14.52 6.25
C PHE A 47 21.04 14.06 6.21
N ILE A 48 21.40 12.96 6.91
CA ILE A 48 22.76 12.41 6.84
C ILE A 48 23.10 11.99 5.41
N LEU A 49 22.22 11.21 4.75
CA LEU A 49 22.41 10.80 3.35
C LEU A 49 22.50 12.02 2.42
N ALA A 50 21.62 13.00 2.60
CA ALA A 50 21.58 14.19 1.77
C ALA A 50 22.86 15.02 1.91
N HIS A 51 23.31 15.33 3.13
CA HIS A 51 24.56 16.06 3.35
C HIS A 51 25.78 15.28 2.84
N TYR A 52 25.83 13.97 3.05
CA TYR A 52 26.93 13.13 2.57
C TYR A 52 27.04 13.16 1.04
N PHE A 53 25.94 12.99 0.32
CA PHE A 53 25.96 13.00 -1.14
C PHE A 53 26.05 14.41 -1.73
N ALA A 54 25.50 15.43 -1.07
CA ALA A 54 25.68 16.82 -1.45
C ALA A 54 27.16 17.24 -1.40
N ALA A 55 27.87 16.87 -0.33
CA ALA A 55 29.30 17.12 -0.21
C ALA A 55 30.09 16.46 -1.35
N LYS A 56 29.81 15.19 -1.67
CA LYS A 56 30.45 14.47 -2.79
C LYS A 56 30.13 15.11 -4.15
N ALA A 57 28.92 15.64 -4.31
CA ALA A 57 28.48 16.34 -5.51
C ALA A 57 28.92 17.82 -5.56
N ARG A 58 29.65 18.32 -4.54
CA ARG A 58 30.05 19.72 -4.38
C ARG A 58 28.85 20.69 -4.49
N HIS A 59 27.72 20.26 -3.93
CA HIS A 59 26.50 21.04 -3.89
C HIS A 59 26.51 21.99 -2.68
N PRO A 60 25.90 23.19 -2.77
CA PRO A 60 25.76 24.09 -1.62
C PRO A 60 24.97 23.46 -0.47
N ASP A 61 25.01 24.15 0.68
CA ASP A 61 24.33 23.77 1.92
C ASP A 61 22.86 23.43 1.68
N LEU A 62 22.39 22.42 2.42
CA LEU A 62 21.02 21.92 2.34
C LEU A 62 20.13 22.53 3.42
N ASP A 63 18.86 22.66 3.09
CA ASP A 63 17.77 22.98 4.00
C ASP A 63 16.64 21.93 3.90
N THR A 64 15.51 22.21 4.54
CA THR A 64 14.36 21.31 4.60
C THR A 64 13.69 21.06 3.24
N GLU A 65 13.90 21.92 2.24
CA GLU A 65 13.37 21.79 0.88
C GLU A 65 14.39 21.18 -0.08
N THR A 66 15.62 21.69 -0.07
CA THR A 66 16.67 21.26 -0.99
C THR A 66 17.18 19.83 -0.70
N MET A 67 17.00 19.31 0.52
CA MET A 67 17.37 17.92 0.85
C MET A 67 16.61 16.87 0.01
N PHE A 68 15.42 17.20 -0.51
CA PHE A 68 14.66 16.30 -1.38
C PHE A 68 15.38 16.02 -2.71
N GLY A 69 16.30 16.89 -3.13
CA GLY A 69 17.16 16.68 -4.30
C GLY A 69 18.13 15.51 -4.15
N PHE A 70 18.43 15.09 -2.92
CA PHE A 70 19.34 13.98 -2.62
C PHE A 70 18.63 12.79 -1.94
N ALA A 71 17.58 13.05 -1.17
CA ALA A 71 16.82 12.03 -0.45
C ALA A 71 15.31 12.25 -0.66
N PRO A 72 14.76 11.98 -1.86
CA PRO A 72 13.36 12.25 -2.18
C PRO A 72 12.37 11.30 -1.48
N ASN A 73 11.07 11.59 -1.59
CA ASN A 73 10.00 10.67 -1.29
C ASN A 73 9.81 9.67 -2.45
N PHE A 74 9.30 8.48 -2.13
CA PHE A 74 8.87 7.49 -3.12
C PHE A 74 7.46 7.82 -3.64
N ASP A 75 7.35 8.95 -4.32
CA ASP A 75 6.17 9.43 -5.02
C ASP A 75 6.57 10.30 -6.23
N LEU A 76 5.57 10.82 -6.94
CA LEU A 76 5.75 11.65 -8.13
C LEU A 76 5.54 13.15 -7.84
N ASP A 77 5.62 13.56 -6.57
CA ASP A 77 5.55 14.98 -6.21
C ASP A 77 6.76 15.72 -6.85
N PRO A 78 6.54 16.82 -7.59
CA PRO A 78 7.62 17.50 -8.32
C PRO A 78 8.63 18.19 -7.39
N THR A 79 8.25 18.47 -6.14
CA THR A 79 9.07 19.21 -5.17
C THR A 79 9.74 18.28 -4.15
N ARG A 80 9.08 17.19 -3.81
CA ARG A 80 9.51 16.28 -2.72
C ARG A 80 9.71 14.84 -3.16
N GLY A 81 9.18 14.47 -4.32
CA GLY A 81 9.21 13.10 -4.85
C GLY A 81 10.44 12.83 -5.70
N ILE A 82 10.41 11.69 -6.39
CA ILE A 82 11.49 11.27 -7.30
C ILE A 82 11.80 12.32 -8.39
N PRO A 83 10.83 13.06 -8.96
CA PRO A 83 11.14 14.10 -9.94
C PRO A 83 12.01 15.25 -9.41
N ALA A 84 12.02 15.49 -8.09
CA ALA A 84 12.88 16.50 -7.48
C ALA A 84 14.36 16.06 -7.38
N PHE A 85 14.64 14.78 -7.62
CA PHE A 85 15.97 14.21 -7.48
C PHE A 85 16.96 14.81 -8.49
N ILE A 86 18.12 15.23 -8.01
CA ILE A 86 19.17 15.80 -8.83
C ILE A 86 19.91 14.68 -9.55
N ARG A 87 19.73 14.59 -10.87
CA ARG A 87 20.47 13.68 -11.74
C ARG A 87 21.75 14.38 -12.22
N ARG A 88 22.92 13.90 -11.81
CA ARG A 88 24.22 14.42 -12.28
C ARG A 88 24.91 13.41 -13.19
N ALA A 89 25.37 13.89 -14.34
CA ALA A 89 26.01 13.07 -15.38
C ALA A 89 27.53 12.85 -15.13
N ASP A 90 28.14 13.61 -14.22
CA ASP A 90 29.58 13.57 -13.93
C ASP A 90 29.93 12.68 -12.73
N ALA A 91 30.54 11.52 -13.03
CA ALA A 91 31.44 10.62 -12.27
C ALA A 91 31.20 10.24 -10.78
N ALA A 92 30.30 10.88 -10.05
CA ALA A 92 29.77 10.39 -8.79
C ALA A 92 28.25 10.53 -8.85
N ALA A 93 27.62 9.68 -9.68
CA ALA A 93 26.17 9.60 -9.72
C ALA A 93 25.66 9.40 -8.28
N VAL A 94 24.99 10.42 -7.75
CA VAL A 94 24.32 10.34 -6.45
C VAL A 94 23.35 9.17 -6.54
N PRO A 95 23.39 8.19 -5.62
CA PRO A 95 22.46 7.08 -5.66
C PRO A 95 21.05 7.58 -5.35
N LEU A 96 20.09 7.27 -6.22
CA LEU A 96 18.68 7.57 -5.98
C LEU A 96 18.15 6.65 -4.87
N ILE A 97 17.87 7.22 -3.69
CA ILE A 97 17.34 6.50 -2.52
C ILE A 97 16.03 7.17 -2.07
N PRO A 98 14.90 6.88 -2.74
CA PRO A 98 13.61 7.43 -2.36
C PRO A 98 13.11 6.83 -1.05
N SER A 99 12.29 7.59 -0.32
CA SER A 99 11.84 7.23 1.03
C SER A 99 10.32 7.09 1.15
N THR A 100 9.83 6.13 1.95
CA THR A 100 8.39 5.92 2.16
C THR A 100 8.01 5.61 3.61
N HIS A 101 6.77 5.94 3.97
CA HIS A 101 6.08 5.48 5.18
C HIS A 101 4.95 4.49 4.88
N SER A 102 4.80 4.10 3.61
CA SER A 102 3.71 3.20 3.21
C SER A 102 4.01 1.77 3.66
N ARG A 103 2.96 1.03 3.98
CA ARG A 103 3.01 -0.44 3.96
C ARG A 103 3.59 -0.92 2.64
N PHE A 104 4.10 -2.14 2.63
CA PHE A 104 4.57 -2.72 1.39
C PHE A 104 3.48 -2.70 0.30
N THR A 105 3.88 -2.35 -0.91
CA THR A 105 3.03 -2.44 -2.10
C THR A 105 3.82 -3.04 -3.24
N SER A 106 3.14 -3.73 -4.16
CA SER A 106 3.74 -4.31 -5.37
C SER A 106 4.34 -3.29 -6.34
N ARG A 107 4.22 -1.98 -6.06
CA ARG A 107 4.85 -0.90 -6.82
C ARG A 107 6.36 -0.88 -6.65
N ILE A 108 6.84 -1.30 -5.49
CA ILE A 108 8.26 -1.30 -5.16
C ILE A 108 8.90 -2.49 -5.90
N PRO A 109 9.89 -2.25 -6.79
CA PRO A 109 10.50 -3.31 -7.58
C PRO A 109 11.03 -4.46 -6.70
N PRO A 110 10.85 -5.74 -7.07
CA PRO A 110 11.22 -6.90 -6.25
C PRO A 110 12.69 -6.94 -5.85
N GLU A 111 13.57 -6.57 -6.76
CA GLU A 111 15.02 -6.56 -6.61
C GLU A 111 15.57 -5.37 -5.82
N LEU A 112 14.77 -4.33 -5.59
CA LEU A 112 15.24 -3.09 -4.98
C LEU A 112 15.62 -3.33 -3.50
N PRO A 113 16.91 -3.13 -3.12
CA PRO A 113 17.37 -3.28 -1.75
C PRO A 113 16.67 -2.30 -0.80
N VAL A 114 16.50 -2.69 0.46
CA VAL A 114 15.76 -1.90 1.45
C VAL A 114 16.67 -1.45 2.60
N LEU A 115 16.76 -0.14 2.81
CA LEU A 115 17.19 0.42 4.10
C LEU A 115 15.96 0.54 4.99
N PHE A 116 15.87 -0.30 6.02
CA PHE A 116 14.70 -0.36 6.89
C PHE A 116 15.02 0.25 8.25
N VAL A 117 14.39 1.38 8.59
CA VAL A 117 14.64 2.07 9.86
C VAL A 117 13.66 1.59 10.92
N VAL A 118 14.21 1.13 12.05
CA VAL A 118 13.46 0.68 13.22
C VAL A 118 13.74 1.57 14.42
N ARG A 119 12.82 1.57 15.37
CA ARG A 119 12.91 2.25 16.66
C ARG A 119 12.06 1.48 17.67
N ASP A 120 12.36 1.59 18.96
CA ASP A 120 11.51 1.02 20.01
C ASP A 120 10.02 1.43 19.81
N PRO A 121 9.08 0.47 19.71
CA PRO A 121 7.68 0.76 19.43
C PRO A 121 7.02 1.66 20.49
N ARG A 122 7.47 1.63 21.75
CA ARG A 122 6.93 2.49 22.81
C ARG A 122 7.25 3.97 22.52
N ASP A 123 8.50 4.23 22.16
CA ASP A 123 8.96 5.55 21.72
C ASP A 123 8.31 5.99 20.39
N VAL A 124 8.08 5.05 19.48
CA VAL A 124 7.36 5.32 18.22
C VAL A 124 5.93 5.75 18.50
N MET A 125 5.19 5.06 19.38
CA MET A 125 3.81 5.41 19.72
C MET A 125 3.73 6.78 20.40
N ALA A 126 4.57 7.02 21.41
CA ALA A 126 4.64 8.31 22.10
C ALA A 126 4.93 9.46 21.12
N SER A 127 5.94 9.29 20.26
CA SER A 127 6.29 10.29 19.26
C SER A 127 5.24 10.47 18.16
N SER A 128 4.51 9.41 17.81
CA SER A 128 3.44 9.43 16.81
C SER A 128 2.20 10.14 17.32
N TYR A 129 1.83 9.93 18.58
CA TYR A 129 0.72 10.64 19.23
C TYR A 129 0.89 12.17 19.14
N HIS A 130 2.05 12.70 19.54
CA HIS A 130 2.35 14.13 19.40
C HIS A 130 2.34 14.58 17.93
N HIS A 131 2.83 13.73 17.00
CA HIS A 131 2.83 14.07 15.60
C HIS A 131 1.42 14.17 15.00
N VAL A 132 0.50 13.28 15.35
CA VAL A 132 -0.87 13.30 14.80
C VAL A 132 -1.77 14.32 15.50
N THR A 133 -1.55 14.60 16.79
CA THR A 133 -2.35 15.58 17.55
C THR A 133 -1.84 17.01 17.42
N ARG A 134 -0.52 17.24 17.46
CA ARG A 134 0.09 18.59 17.49
C ARG A 134 0.61 19.05 16.14
N HIS A 135 1.37 18.20 15.45
CA HIS A 135 2.00 18.57 14.18
C HIS A 135 1.04 18.48 12.99
N LYS A 136 0.26 17.40 12.87
CA LYS A 136 -0.69 17.21 11.77
C LYS A 136 -2.12 17.62 12.10
N GLN A 137 -2.47 17.61 13.39
CA GLN A 137 -3.83 17.84 13.87
C GLN A 137 -4.87 16.94 13.15
N SER A 138 -4.46 15.70 12.83
CA SER A 138 -5.25 14.70 12.11
C SER A 138 -5.93 13.68 13.04
N PHE A 139 -5.75 13.84 14.35
CA PHE A 139 -6.33 12.97 15.37
C PHE A 139 -6.74 13.80 16.58
N THR A 140 -7.89 13.46 17.17
CA THR A 140 -8.42 14.03 18.41
C THR A 140 -8.78 12.89 19.33
N GLY A 141 -8.31 12.95 20.57
CA GLY A 141 -8.44 11.87 21.55
C GLY A 141 -7.22 11.86 22.46
N ASP A 142 -7.27 11.04 23.49
CA ASP A 142 -6.11 10.84 24.36
C ASP A 142 -5.16 9.75 23.81
N MET A 143 -4.15 9.39 24.59
CA MET A 143 -3.18 8.37 24.20
C MET A 143 -3.83 6.98 24.11
N ASP A 144 -4.82 6.66 24.93
CA ASP A 144 -5.47 5.34 24.91
C ASP A 144 -6.37 5.20 23.68
N ASP A 145 -7.08 6.28 23.31
CA ASP A 145 -7.81 6.40 22.05
C ASP A 145 -6.86 6.21 20.86
N PHE A 146 -5.70 6.88 20.89
CA PHE A 146 -4.71 6.82 19.82
C PHE A 146 -4.11 5.43 19.67
N LEU A 147 -3.72 4.77 20.75
CA LEU A 147 -3.14 3.42 20.70
C LEU A 147 -4.12 2.41 20.08
N SER A 148 -5.41 2.60 20.33
CA SER A 148 -6.50 1.76 19.82
C SER A 148 -6.95 2.15 18.40
N ASP A 149 -6.56 3.33 17.90
CA ASP A 149 -6.99 3.84 16.61
C ASP A 149 -6.55 2.93 15.46
N ASN A 150 -7.51 2.58 14.60
CA ASN A 150 -7.25 1.61 13.56
C ASN A 150 -6.32 2.16 12.47
N GLU A 151 -6.30 3.46 12.18
CA GLU A 151 -5.57 4.01 11.02
C GLU A 151 -4.19 4.60 11.37
N GLN A 152 -3.99 5.02 12.62
CA GLN A 152 -2.81 5.76 13.06
C GLN A 152 -2.13 5.12 14.28
N GLY A 153 -2.83 4.27 15.03
CA GLY A 153 -2.35 3.60 16.24
C GLY A 153 -1.62 2.28 16.02
N LEU A 154 -1.63 1.43 17.06
CA LEU A 154 -0.99 0.11 17.06
C LEU A 154 -1.47 -0.81 15.92
N PRO A 155 -2.78 -0.88 15.57
CA PRO A 155 -3.23 -1.69 14.44
C PRO A 155 -2.55 -1.36 13.10
N GLU A 156 -2.36 -0.06 12.79
CA GLU A 156 -1.63 0.31 11.57
C GLU A 156 -0.13 0.03 11.70
N TYR A 157 0.46 0.25 12.88
CA TYR A 157 1.85 -0.14 13.14
C TYR A 157 2.10 -1.62 12.85
N PHE A 158 1.23 -2.52 13.35
CA PHE A 158 1.33 -3.95 13.08
C PHE A 158 1.14 -4.29 11.61
N ARG A 159 0.17 -3.67 10.92
CA ARG A 159 -0.01 -3.89 9.48
C ARG A 159 1.22 -3.45 8.68
N PHE A 160 1.81 -2.31 9.03
CA PHE A 160 3.06 -1.84 8.43
C PHE A 160 4.20 -2.83 8.68
N MET A 161 4.51 -3.14 9.94
CA MET A 161 5.62 -3.99 10.33
C MET A 161 5.47 -5.41 9.77
N ASN A 162 4.27 -5.99 9.83
CA ASN A 162 4.00 -7.31 9.28
C ASN A 162 4.04 -7.33 7.75
N SER A 163 3.64 -6.25 7.07
CA SER A 163 3.75 -6.17 5.61
C SER A 163 5.21 -6.20 5.17
N TRP A 164 6.06 -5.41 5.82
CA TRP A 164 7.47 -5.33 5.48
C TRP A 164 8.28 -6.53 5.96
N GLY A 165 8.02 -7.04 7.17
CA GLY A 165 8.69 -8.21 7.70
C GLY A 165 8.55 -9.46 6.81
N ARG A 166 7.45 -9.60 6.05
CA ARG A 166 7.31 -10.69 5.07
C ARG A 166 8.19 -10.50 3.84
N GLU A 167 8.34 -9.26 3.39
CA GLU A 167 9.04 -8.93 2.14
C GLU A 167 10.55 -8.85 2.34
N LEU A 168 11.02 -8.35 3.49
CA LEU A 168 12.44 -8.28 3.81
C LEU A 168 13.10 -9.67 3.84
N LYS A 169 12.36 -10.74 4.15
CA LYS A 169 12.86 -12.12 4.03
C LYS A 169 13.28 -12.51 2.62
N ARG A 170 12.77 -11.84 1.60
CA ARG A 170 12.92 -12.20 0.19
C ARG A 170 13.76 -11.19 -0.57
N ARG A 171 14.35 -10.21 0.13
CA ARG A 171 15.02 -9.05 -0.46
C ARG A 171 16.27 -8.68 0.33
N PRO A 172 17.35 -8.21 -0.33
CA PRO A 172 18.47 -7.61 0.37
C PRO A 172 17.98 -6.43 1.21
N HIS A 173 18.38 -6.40 2.47
CA HIS A 173 18.03 -5.30 3.36
C HIS A 173 19.10 -5.07 4.41
N TYR A 174 19.18 -3.84 4.89
CA TYR A 174 19.94 -3.47 6.07
C TYR A 174 19.01 -2.72 7.02
N VAL A 175 19.06 -3.10 8.30
CA VAL A 175 18.24 -2.50 9.35
C VAL A 175 19.06 -1.40 10.02
N VAL A 176 18.55 -0.17 9.96
CA VAL A 176 19.10 0.99 10.69
C VAL A 176 18.29 1.15 11.97
N SER A 177 18.90 1.02 13.14
CA SER A 177 18.21 1.31 14.40
C SER A 177 18.36 2.79 14.79
N TYR A 178 17.28 3.41 15.24
CA TYR A 178 17.33 4.77 15.76
C TYR A 178 18.26 4.88 16.98
N GLU A 179 18.25 3.86 17.83
CA GLU A 179 19.07 3.71 19.01
C GLU A 179 20.55 3.54 18.64
N GLY A 180 20.83 2.83 17.55
CA GLY A 180 22.16 2.74 16.95
C GLY A 180 22.65 4.09 16.43
N LEU A 181 21.77 4.87 15.78
CA LEU A 181 22.09 6.23 15.34
C LEU A 181 22.39 7.17 16.53
N ILE A 182 21.63 7.06 17.63
CA ILE A 182 21.88 7.86 18.84
C ILE A 182 23.20 7.46 19.51
N SER A 183 23.53 6.18 19.52
CA SER A 183 24.76 5.66 20.13
C SER A 183 26.01 6.03 19.32
N ASP A 184 26.00 5.74 18.01
CA ASP A 184 27.09 6.04 17.08
C ASP A 184 26.56 6.14 15.64
N ALA A 185 26.11 7.34 15.28
CA ALA A 185 25.58 7.64 13.96
C ALA A 185 26.60 7.40 12.83
N VAL A 186 27.89 7.68 13.06
CA VAL A 186 28.93 7.54 12.04
C VAL A 186 29.11 6.07 11.70
N SER A 187 29.28 5.21 12.69
CA SER A 187 29.43 3.77 12.46
C SER A 187 28.17 3.13 11.87
N GLU A 188 26.98 3.51 12.36
CA GLU A 188 25.71 3.00 11.85
C GLU A 188 25.49 3.38 10.38
N MET A 189 25.74 4.63 10.03
CA MET A 189 25.58 5.11 8.65
C MET A 189 26.71 4.63 7.74
N ALA A 190 27.92 4.37 8.25
CA ALA A 190 28.98 3.74 7.47
C ALA A 190 28.58 2.33 7.02
N ARG A 191 27.96 1.53 7.90
CA ARG A 191 27.40 0.21 7.54
C ARG A 191 26.27 0.33 6.51
N ALA A 192 25.37 1.30 6.68
CA ALA A 192 24.31 1.56 5.70
C ALA A 192 24.87 1.94 4.32
N LEU A 193 25.92 2.79 4.26
CA LEU A 193 26.59 3.15 3.02
C LEU A 193 27.30 1.97 2.36
N GLN A 194 27.95 1.10 3.16
CA GLN A 194 28.54 -0.15 2.66
C GLN A 194 27.48 -1.07 2.06
N PHE A 195 26.32 -1.21 2.71
CA PHE A 195 25.18 -1.96 2.16
C PHE A 195 24.68 -1.38 0.82
N LEU A 196 24.74 -0.06 0.66
CA LEU A 196 24.43 0.64 -0.59
C LEU A 196 25.55 0.54 -1.64
N ASN A 197 26.57 -0.30 -1.42
CA ASN A 197 27.77 -0.43 -2.25
C ASN A 197 28.51 0.90 -2.47
N GLN A 198 28.44 1.81 -1.49
CA GLN A 198 29.17 3.08 -1.55
C GLN A 198 30.52 2.95 -0.87
N ARG A 199 31.56 3.49 -1.52
CA ARG A 199 32.83 3.74 -0.83
C ARG A 199 32.60 4.81 0.25
N VAL A 200 32.85 4.44 1.50
CA VAL A 200 32.71 5.32 2.66
C VAL A 200 33.87 6.30 2.70
N ASP A 201 33.55 7.58 2.61
CA ASP A 201 34.43 8.70 2.90
C ASP A 201 34.15 9.13 4.35
N LEU A 202 35.01 8.72 5.27
CA LEU A 202 34.76 8.90 6.71
C LEU A 202 34.71 10.38 7.12
N PRO A 203 35.65 11.25 6.69
CA PRO A 203 35.54 12.69 6.96
C PRO A 203 34.24 13.32 6.43
N ALA A 204 33.81 12.97 5.22
CA ALA A 204 32.55 13.49 4.67
C ALA A 204 31.33 12.98 5.46
N LEU A 205 31.37 11.74 5.95
CA LEU A 205 30.32 11.16 6.77
C LEU A 205 30.24 11.80 8.16
N GLU A 206 31.38 12.01 8.82
CA GLU A 206 31.46 12.71 10.11
C GLU A 206 30.87 14.12 9.99
N GLN A 207 31.24 14.85 8.93
CA GLN A 207 30.67 16.16 8.65
C GLN A 207 29.16 16.09 8.40
N ALA A 208 28.68 15.12 7.63
CA ALA A 208 27.25 14.95 7.36
C ALA A 208 26.45 14.64 8.64
N VAL A 209 26.99 13.82 9.54
CA VAL A 209 26.40 13.54 10.86
C VAL A 209 26.35 14.81 11.71
N GLU A 210 27.44 15.57 11.76
CA GLU A 210 27.53 16.81 12.53
C GLU A 210 26.58 17.90 12.02
N LEU A 211 26.44 18.04 10.69
CA LEU A 211 25.45 18.94 10.07
C LEU A 211 24.00 18.49 10.33
N SER A 212 23.79 17.19 10.49
CA SER A 212 22.49 16.58 10.78
C SER A 212 22.22 16.38 12.27
N SER A 213 23.00 17.01 13.15
CA SER A 213 22.79 16.91 14.60
C SER A 213 21.40 17.40 15.00
N PHE A 214 20.88 16.88 16.12
CA PHE A 214 19.53 17.21 16.59
C PHE A 214 19.30 18.72 16.71
N ASP A 215 20.25 19.44 17.29
CA ASP A 215 20.14 20.89 17.52
C ASP A 215 20.13 21.67 16.20
N LYS A 216 20.96 21.30 15.22
CA LYS A 216 20.98 21.95 13.90
C LYS A 216 19.70 21.68 13.12
N LEU A 217 19.22 20.43 13.12
CA LEU A 217 17.95 20.09 12.45
C LEU A 217 16.76 20.78 13.13
N ARG A 218 16.77 20.90 14.46
CA ARG A 218 15.75 21.63 15.20
C ARG A 218 15.77 23.12 14.89
N ALA A 219 16.95 23.74 14.86
CA ALA A 219 17.11 25.14 14.47
C ALA A 219 16.62 25.36 13.03
N LEU A 220 17.01 24.48 12.11
CA LEU A 220 16.58 24.53 10.71
C LEU A 220 15.05 24.42 10.59
N GLU A 221 14.42 23.51 11.32
CA GLU A 221 12.95 23.39 11.35
C GLU A 221 12.28 24.65 11.90
N LEU A 222 12.80 25.26 12.96
CA LEU A 222 12.24 26.49 13.51
C LEU A 222 12.32 27.63 12.48
N THR A 223 13.46 27.77 11.79
CA THR A 223 13.66 28.83 10.80
C THR A 223 12.87 28.59 9.51
N LYS A 224 12.94 27.39 8.92
CA LYS A 224 12.40 27.09 7.59
C LYS A 224 11.06 26.37 7.62
N GLY A 225 10.76 25.61 8.67
CA GLY A 225 9.60 24.73 8.76
C GLY A 225 9.79 23.41 8.01
N ILE A 226 8.76 22.57 8.00
CA ILE A 226 8.73 21.35 7.19
C ILE A 226 7.87 21.58 5.94
N PRO A 227 8.41 21.37 4.71
CA PRO A 227 7.69 21.63 3.47
C PRO A 227 6.41 20.82 3.33
N GLY A 228 5.31 21.51 3.01
CA GLY A 228 3.98 20.90 2.89
C GLY A 228 3.28 20.61 4.22
N HIS A 229 3.76 21.19 5.33
CA HIS A 229 3.16 21.06 6.65
C HIS A 229 2.90 22.43 7.27
N ALA A 230 1.69 22.62 7.82
CA ALA A 230 1.33 23.78 8.64
C ALA A 230 1.13 23.30 10.08
N TYR A 231 1.87 23.87 11.01
CA TYR A 231 1.85 23.52 12.43
C TYR A 231 2.41 24.68 13.26
N ASP A 232 2.10 24.68 14.55
CA ASP A 232 2.61 25.69 15.48
C ASP A 232 4.08 25.42 15.81
N LYS A 233 4.99 26.23 15.28
CA LYS A 233 6.44 26.11 15.56
C LYS A 233 6.82 26.54 16.97
N SER A 234 5.94 27.25 17.68
CA SER A 234 6.17 27.66 19.06
C SER A 234 5.86 26.55 20.07
N ASP A 235 5.02 25.59 19.70
CA ASP A 235 4.76 24.36 20.46
C ASP A 235 5.92 23.36 20.24
N PRO A 236 6.77 23.09 21.25
CA PRO A 236 7.86 22.12 21.11
C PRO A 236 7.38 20.72 20.74
N ASP A 237 6.17 20.33 21.14
CA ASP A 237 5.58 19.02 20.86
C ASP A 237 5.02 18.90 19.44
N ALA A 238 4.76 20.04 18.77
CA ALA A 238 4.39 20.07 17.37
C ALA A 238 5.62 19.98 16.44
N LEU A 239 6.85 20.13 16.95
CA LEU A 239 8.05 20.00 16.13
C LEU A 239 8.31 18.55 15.70
N ARG A 240 8.92 18.38 14.52
CA ARG A 240 9.42 17.08 14.07
C ARG A 240 10.65 16.67 14.88
N MET A 241 11.53 17.61 15.17
CA MET A 241 12.68 17.49 16.08
C MET A 241 12.26 17.86 17.51
N ARG A 242 11.41 17.01 18.10
CA ARG A 242 10.78 17.22 19.41
C ARG A 242 11.74 17.03 20.59
N ARG A 243 12.19 15.78 20.81
CA ARG A 243 13.05 15.40 21.95
C ARG A 243 14.41 14.82 21.57
N GLY A 244 14.49 14.03 20.51
CA GLY A 244 15.77 13.48 20.02
C GLY A 244 16.47 12.50 20.97
N LYS A 245 15.71 11.76 21.79
CA LYS A 245 16.22 10.87 22.83
C LYS A 245 15.63 9.48 22.71
N VAL A 246 16.38 8.49 23.19
CA VAL A 246 15.92 7.11 23.41
C VAL A 246 15.28 7.02 24.79
N GLY A 247 14.18 6.28 24.91
CA GLY A 247 13.52 6.02 26.20
C GLY A 247 12.62 7.16 26.68
N SER A 248 12.25 8.08 25.79
CA SER A 248 11.28 9.15 26.10
C SER A 248 9.88 8.64 26.43
N PHE A 249 9.59 7.38 26.09
CA PHE A 249 8.35 6.74 26.49
C PHE A 249 8.22 6.57 28.02
N GLU A 250 9.31 6.62 28.79
CA GLU A 250 9.26 6.37 30.23
C GLU A 250 8.46 7.43 30.99
N ASP A 251 8.56 8.70 30.58
CA ASP A 251 7.82 9.82 31.15
C ASP A 251 6.57 10.21 30.33
N GLU A 252 6.42 9.70 29.10
CA GLU A 252 5.28 10.01 28.23
C GLU A 252 4.16 8.96 28.29
N LEU A 253 4.46 7.71 28.68
CA LEU A 253 3.49 6.62 28.73
C LEU A 253 3.26 6.13 30.16
N SER A 254 2.00 5.89 30.48
CA SER A 254 1.62 5.22 31.72
C SER A 254 2.14 3.77 31.74
N ALA A 255 2.27 3.19 32.94
CA ALA A 255 2.66 1.78 33.07
C ALA A 255 1.68 0.82 32.35
N ALA A 256 0.39 1.17 32.29
CA ALA A 256 -0.62 0.39 31.59
C ALA A 256 -0.44 0.47 30.07
N GLN A 257 -0.16 1.66 29.53
CA GLN A 257 0.11 1.87 28.10
C GLN A 257 1.37 1.13 27.64
N LYS A 258 2.45 1.17 28.44
CA LYS A 258 3.69 0.43 28.15
C LYS A 258 3.43 -1.07 28.05
N ARG A 259 2.74 -1.65 29.03
CA ARG A 259 2.34 -3.07 29.02
C ARG A 259 1.46 -3.41 27.84
N LEU A 260 0.46 -2.57 27.52
CA LEU A 260 -0.40 -2.76 26.36
C LEU A 260 0.42 -2.86 25.07
N ILE A 261 1.36 -1.93 24.86
CA ILE A 261 2.23 -1.93 23.67
C ILE A 261 3.09 -3.20 23.63
N GLU A 262 3.70 -3.60 24.75
CA GLU A 262 4.54 -4.80 24.86
C GLU A 262 3.74 -6.07 24.56
N GLU A 263 2.61 -6.30 25.23
CA GLU A 263 1.76 -7.47 25.06
C GLU A 263 1.16 -7.56 23.64
N THR A 264 0.77 -6.43 23.06
CA THR A 264 0.23 -6.40 21.69
C THR A 264 1.33 -6.57 20.64
N CYS A 265 2.54 -6.03 20.85
CA CYS A 265 3.70 -6.32 20.00
C CYS A 265 4.00 -7.82 20.02
N ALA A 266 4.08 -8.42 21.20
CA ALA A 266 4.35 -9.84 21.39
C ALA A 266 3.33 -10.77 20.71
N SER A 267 2.05 -10.37 20.69
CA SER A 267 0.96 -11.19 20.16
C SER A 267 0.59 -10.93 18.70
N GLN A 268 0.80 -9.71 18.19
CA GLN A 268 0.35 -9.31 16.83
C GLN A 268 1.47 -9.16 15.80
N LEU A 269 2.72 -8.96 16.23
CA LEU A 269 3.83 -8.98 15.29
C LEU A 269 4.10 -10.41 14.80
N SER A 270 4.21 -10.57 13.50
CA SER A 270 4.73 -11.79 12.89
C SER A 270 6.15 -12.07 13.40
N ALA A 271 6.56 -13.33 13.40
CA ALA A 271 7.92 -13.71 13.83
C ALA A 271 9.02 -12.92 13.08
N THR A 272 8.76 -12.58 11.82
CA THR A 272 9.70 -11.85 10.97
C THR A 272 9.76 -10.37 11.34
N ALA A 273 8.62 -9.74 11.57
CA ALA A 273 8.57 -8.37 12.08
C ALA A 273 9.18 -8.27 13.49
N SER A 274 8.91 -9.26 14.36
CA SER A 274 9.48 -9.33 15.70
C SER A 274 11.00 -9.44 15.68
N SER A 275 11.57 -10.20 14.74
CA SER A 275 13.03 -10.32 14.62
C SER A 275 13.74 -8.99 14.32
N LEU A 276 13.08 -8.07 13.60
CA LEU A 276 13.58 -6.71 13.34
C LEU A 276 13.65 -5.85 14.61
N LEU A 277 12.92 -6.24 15.65
CA LEU A 277 12.80 -5.55 16.92
C LEU A 277 13.48 -6.31 18.07
N SER A 278 14.30 -7.33 17.76
CA SER A 278 14.93 -8.21 18.76
C SER A 278 15.89 -7.51 19.73
N GLY A 279 16.36 -6.31 19.39
CA GLY A 279 17.17 -5.47 20.28
C GLY A 279 16.38 -4.71 21.35
N TYR A 280 15.06 -4.76 21.33
CA TYR A 280 14.20 -4.09 22.30
C TYR A 280 13.60 -5.10 23.28
N ASP A 281 13.57 -4.75 24.56
CA ASP A 281 12.90 -5.55 25.58
C ASP A 281 11.38 -5.34 25.50
N LEU A 282 10.73 -6.14 24.64
CA LEU A 282 9.28 -6.14 24.39
C LEU A 282 8.59 -7.37 24.97
N GLY A 283 9.29 -8.12 25.84
CA GLY A 283 8.83 -9.40 26.35
C GLY A 283 8.84 -10.53 25.30
N PRO A 284 8.67 -11.79 25.73
CA PRO A 284 8.61 -12.92 24.81
C PRO A 284 7.33 -12.87 23.96
N ALA A 285 7.46 -13.11 22.65
CA ALA A 285 6.32 -13.29 21.76
C ALA A 285 5.44 -14.44 22.29
N GLN A 286 4.25 -14.10 22.81
CA GLN A 286 3.31 -15.14 23.21
C GLN A 286 2.74 -15.80 21.95
N PRO A 287 2.67 -17.13 21.89
CA PRO A 287 2.03 -17.80 20.77
C PRO A 287 0.60 -17.28 20.64
N ALA A 288 0.22 -16.91 19.41
CA ALA A 288 -1.10 -16.37 19.11
C ALA A 288 -2.19 -17.19 19.82
N PRO A 289 -3.18 -16.56 20.48
CA PRO A 289 -4.21 -17.29 21.19
C PRO A 289 -4.87 -18.26 20.21
N GLN A 290 -4.64 -19.56 20.45
CA GLN A 290 -5.41 -20.59 19.80
C GLN A 290 -6.86 -20.27 20.11
N LYS A 291 -7.68 -20.11 19.07
CA LYS A 291 -9.13 -20.02 19.23
C LYS A 291 -9.56 -21.22 20.07
N THR A 292 -9.82 -20.99 21.35
CA THR A 292 -10.19 -22.04 22.30
C THR A 292 -11.48 -22.65 21.78
N GLY A 293 -11.37 -23.90 21.36
CA GLY A 293 -12.49 -24.71 20.91
C GLY A 293 -13.54 -24.78 22.01
N VAL A 294 -14.79 -24.64 21.60
CA VAL A 294 -15.94 -25.13 22.35
C VAL A 294 -15.67 -26.60 22.68
N ALA A 295 -15.73 -26.92 23.96
CA ALA A 295 -15.41 -28.23 24.52
C ALA A 295 -16.17 -29.36 23.81
N ASP A 296 -15.43 -30.31 23.22
CA ASP A 296 -15.98 -31.55 22.68
C ASP A 296 -15.82 -32.66 23.73
N ARG A 297 -16.95 -33.24 24.17
CA ARG A 297 -16.98 -34.41 25.04
C ARG A 297 -16.82 -35.65 24.17
N SER A 298 -15.63 -36.24 24.25
CA SER A 298 -15.25 -37.63 24.00
C SER A 298 -16.30 -38.58 23.40
N LEU A 299 -16.03 -39.11 22.21
CA LEU A 299 -16.42 -40.47 21.81
C LEU A 299 -15.34 -41.06 20.88
N SER A 300 -14.78 -42.20 21.27
CA SER A 300 -13.71 -42.90 20.54
C SER A 300 -14.21 -43.40 19.18
N VAL A 301 -13.40 -43.22 18.13
CA VAL A 301 -13.68 -43.76 16.80
C VAL A 301 -12.54 -44.67 16.35
N ALA A 302 -12.88 -45.93 16.11
CA ALA A 302 -12.06 -46.96 15.45
C ALA A 302 -11.81 -46.61 13.97
N PRO A 303 -10.77 -47.17 13.31
CA PRO A 303 -10.35 -46.70 11.98
C PRO A 303 -11.39 -47.02 10.89
N PRO A 304 -11.50 -46.17 9.84
CA PRO A 304 -12.60 -46.24 8.90
C PRO A 304 -12.43 -47.37 7.89
N LYS A 305 -13.53 -48.10 7.65
CA LYS A 305 -13.71 -48.94 6.47
C LYS A 305 -14.33 -48.10 5.35
N ASP A 306 -13.81 -48.25 4.14
CA ASP A 306 -14.28 -47.60 2.92
C ASP A 306 -15.77 -47.89 2.65
N LYS A 307 -16.54 -46.83 2.37
CA LYS A 307 -17.92 -46.92 1.87
C LYS A 307 -18.04 -46.22 0.52
N PRO A 308 -18.83 -46.76 -0.42
CA PRO A 308 -19.00 -46.18 -1.75
C PRO A 308 -19.81 -44.88 -1.70
N ALA A 309 -19.51 -43.97 -2.62
CA ALA A 309 -20.08 -42.62 -2.68
C ALA A 309 -21.61 -42.65 -2.85
N THR A 310 -22.33 -42.01 -1.93
CA THR A 310 -23.79 -41.86 -1.95
C THR A 310 -24.26 -40.83 -2.98
N ALA A 311 -25.50 -41.00 -3.47
CA ALA A 311 -26.16 -40.19 -4.50
C ALA A 311 -26.12 -38.66 -4.28
N ALA A 312 -25.95 -38.19 -3.03
CA ALA A 312 -25.75 -36.78 -2.70
C ALA A 312 -24.41 -36.21 -3.21
N ASN A 313 -23.35 -37.01 -3.25
CA ASN A 313 -22.04 -36.60 -3.78
C ASN A 313 -22.02 -36.52 -5.31
N LEU A 314 -22.81 -37.36 -5.99
CA LEU A 314 -23.02 -37.27 -7.44
C LEU A 314 -23.85 -36.01 -7.80
N ARG A 315 -24.88 -35.69 -7.00
CA ARG A 315 -25.69 -34.47 -7.17
C ARG A 315 -24.90 -33.18 -6.97
N ARG A 316 -24.02 -33.12 -5.96
CA ARG A 316 -23.12 -31.96 -5.73
C ARG A 316 -22.09 -31.77 -6.85
N ARG A 317 -21.58 -32.86 -7.44
CA ARG A 317 -20.67 -32.79 -8.60
C ARG A 317 -21.37 -32.30 -9.87
N GLY A 318 -22.65 -32.63 -10.08
CA GLY A 318 -23.45 -32.09 -11.17
C GLY A 318 -23.69 -30.59 -11.07
N ILE A 319 -24.05 -30.10 -9.88
CA ILE A 319 -24.29 -28.66 -9.62
C ILE A 319 -23.02 -27.83 -9.82
N GLY A 320 -21.86 -28.33 -9.37
CA GLY A 320 -20.58 -27.62 -9.55
C GLY A 320 -20.15 -27.49 -11.02
N ARG A 321 -20.43 -28.50 -11.85
CA ARG A 321 -20.16 -28.44 -13.29
C ARG A 321 -21.08 -27.46 -14.02
N GLN A 322 -22.36 -27.44 -13.64
CA GLN A 322 -23.34 -26.54 -14.24
C GLN A 322 -23.04 -25.07 -13.91
N LEU A 323 -22.68 -24.76 -12.66
CA LEU A 323 -22.30 -23.40 -12.26
C LEU A 323 -21.01 -22.93 -12.95
N ALA A 324 -20.04 -23.83 -13.13
CA ALA A 324 -18.81 -23.53 -13.88
C ALA A 324 -19.11 -23.24 -15.36
N ALA A 325 -19.96 -24.04 -16.00
CA ALA A 325 -20.40 -23.84 -17.37
C ALA A 325 -21.12 -22.49 -17.55
N GLU A 326 -22.07 -22.16 -16.68
CA GLU A 326 -22.79 -20.88 -16.70
C GLU A 326 -21.85 -19.68 -16.52
N THR A 327 -20.86 -19.79 -15.63
CA THR A 327 -19.86 -18.74 -15.41
C THR A 327 -18.98 -18.55 -16.66
N MET A 328 -18.55 -19.63 -17.30
CA MET A 328 -17.76 -19.57 -18.54
C MET A 328 -18.54 -18.93 -19.70
N VAL A 329 -19.84 -19.21 -19.82
CA VAL A 329 -20.72 -18.60 -20.83
C VAL A 329 -20.82 -17.09 -20.60
N ILE A 330 -21.04 -16.65 -19.36
CA ILE A 330 -21.15 -15.22 -19.02
C ILE A 330 -19.84 -14.49 -19.35
N ILE A 331 -18.70 -15.06 -18.97
CA ILE A 331 -17.37 -14.48 -19.25
C ILE A 331 -17.13 -14.40 -20.76
N GLY A 332 -17.47 -15.46 -21.50
CA GLY A 332 -17.29 -15.50 -22.95
C GLY A 332 -18.16 -14.48 -23.70
N VAL A 333 -19.43 -14.32 -23.32
CA VAL A 333 -20.31 -13.28 -23.89
C VAL A 333 -19.81 -11.87 -23.56
N ALA A 334 -19.38 -11.63 -22.32
CA ALA A 334 -18.82 -10.34 -21.92
C ALA A 334 -17.57 -10.00 -22.74
N ALA A 335 -16.65 -10.96 -22.93
CA ALA A 335 -15.46 -10.77 -23.74
C ALA A 335 -15.78 -10.52 -25.23
N ALA A 336 -16.74 -11.25 -25.79
CA ALA A 336 -17.16 -11.09 -27.19
C ALA A 336 -17.83 -9.73 -27.48
N LEU A 337 -18.53 -9.16 -26.49
CA LEU A 337 -19.16 -7.84 -26.60
C LEU A 337 -18.17 -6.69 -26.33
N LEU A 338 -17.23 -6.87 -25.39
CA LEU A 338 -16.31 -5.81 -24.98
C LEU A 338 -15.12 -5.66 -25.93
N ALA A 339 -14.58 -6.75 -26.49
CA ALA A 339 -13.39 -6.67 -27.33
C ALA A 339 -13.58 -5.82 -28.62
N PRO A 340 -14.69 -5.92 -29.37
CA PRO A 340 -14.94 -5.04 -30.51
C PRO A 340 -15.13 -3.58 -30.12
N ALA A 341 -15.72 -3.31 -28.95
CA ALA A 341 -15.92 -1.96 -28.44
C ALA A 341 -14.58 -1.32 -28.01
N ILE A 342 -13.70 -2.09 -27.36
CA ILE A 342 -12.34 -1.65 -27.02
C ILE A 342 -11.54 -1.35 -28.30
N LEU A 343 -11.58 -2.24 -29.29
CA LEU A 343 -10.91 -2.04 -30.57
C LEU A 343 -11.44 -0.80 -31.31
N ALA A 344 -12.75 -0.57 -31.29
CA ALA A 344 -13.36 0.61 -31.90
C ALA A 344 -12.96 1.92 -31.20
N ILE A 345 -12.79 1.90 -29.87
CA ILE A 345 -12.29 3.05 -29.11
C ILE A 345 -10.83 3.31 -29.46
N GLU A 346 -9.97 2.29 -29.46
CA GLU A 346 -8.55 2.46 -29.80
C GLU A 346 -8.34 2.91 -31.25
N LEU A 347 -9.09 2.36 -32.20
CA LEU A 347 -9.09 2.80 -33.61
C LEU A 347 -9.65 4.21 -33.76
N GLY A 348 -10.68 4.56 -32.99
CA GLY A 348 -11.29 5.89 -32.98
C GLY A 348 -10.34 6.96 -32.42
N GLU A 349 -9.65 6.68 -31.32
CA GLU A 349 -8.62 7.56 -30.76
C GLU A 349 -7.45 7.74 -31.73
N TRP A 350 -6.99 6.66 -32.36
CA TRP A 350 -5.94 6.73 -33.38
C TRP A 350 -6.36 7.54 -34.61
N TRP A 351 -7.59 7.36 -35.09
CA TRP A 351 -8.12 8.07 -36.27
C TRP A 351 -8.36 9.56 -35.99
N LEU A 352 -8.95 9.89 -34.84
CA LEU A 352 -9.14 11.28 -34.40
C LEU A 352 -7.81 11.99 -34.16
N GLN A 353 -6.81 11.31 -33.59
CA GLN A 353 -5.47 11.87 -33.44
C GLN A 353 -4.73 12.04 -34.79
N ARG A 354 -5.08 11.26 -35.81
CA ARG A 354 -4.54 11.38 -37.17
C ARG A 354 -5.17 12.55 -37.94
N GLU A 355 -6.47 12.78 -37.84
CA GLU A 355 -7.11 13.98 -38.43
C GLU A 355 -6.61 15.27 -37.76
N TRP A 356 -6.38 15.24 -36.45
CA TRP A 356 -5.82 16.36 -35.69
C TRP A 356 -4.30 16.53 -35.86
N ALA A 357 -3.64 15.68 -36.65
CA ALA A 357 -2.23 15.84 -37.02
C ALA A 357 -2.06 16.67 -38.31
N GLU A 358 -3.08 16.77 -39.17
CA GLU A 358 -3.05 17.65 -40.36
C GLU A 358 -3.34 19.13 -40.01
N HIS A 359 -3.93 19.39 -38.85
CA HIS A 359 -4.00 20.72 -38.24
C HIS A 359 -3.28 20.67 -36.90
N SER A 360 -2.05 21.17 -36.86
CA SER A 360 -1.20 20.98 -35.70
C SER A 360 -1.88 21.49 -34.42
N LEU A 361 -2.02 20.60 -33.43
CA LEU A 361 -2.46 20.95 -32.08
C LEU A 361 -1.59 22.06 -31.45
N GLY A 362 -0.36 22.25 -31.97
CA GLY A 362 0.55 23.33 -31.62
C GLY A 362 0.01 24.72 -31.98
N ASP A 363 -0.66 24.86 -33.14
CA ASP A 363 -1.23 26.14 -33.56
C ASP A 363 -2.44 26.56 -32.71
N GLY A 364 -3.20 25.57 -32.22
CA GLY A 364 -4.36 25.82 -31.35
C GLY A 364 -3.99 26.15 -29.90
N LEU A 365 -2.93 25.54 -29.35
CA LEU A 365 -2.51 25.74 -27.96
C LEU A 365 -1.60 26.96 -27.77
N ALA A 366 -0.88 27.38 -28.82
CA ALA A 366 -0.16 28.65 -28.84
C ALA A 366 -1.10 29.86 -28.69
N LEU A 367 -2.35 29.75 -29.17
CA LEU A 367 -3.39 30.76 -28.99
C LEU A 367 -3.80 30.97 -27.52
N PHE A 368 -3.52 29.98 -26.66
CA PHE A 368 -3.82 30.00 -25.22
C PHE A 368 -2.56 30.03 -24.34
N GLY A 369 -1.37 30.24 -24.93
CA GLY A 369 -0.12 30.44 -24.19
C GLY A 369 0.40 29.22 -23.43
N VAL A 370 0.01 27.99 -23.82
CA VAL A 370 0.48 26.76 -23.17
C VAL A 370 1.53 26.09 -24.04
N ASP A 371 2.80 26.26 -23.66
CA ASP A 371 3.93 25.58 -24.31
C ASP A 371 4.17 24.21 -23.63
N ARG A 372 4.18 23.12 -24.40
CA ARG A 372 4.43 21.77 -23.85
C ARG A 372 5.93 21.43 -23.91
N THR A 373 6.54 21.27 -22.74
CA THR A 373 7.86 20.63 -22.58
C THR A 373 7.68 19.14 -22.28
N GLY A 374 7.61 18.33 -23.32
CA GLY A 374 7.58 16.86 -23.22
C GLY A 374 7.93 16.20 -24.55
N HIS A 375 8.56 15.03 -24.51
CA HIS A 375 8.99 14.30 -25.71
C HIS A 375 7.78 13.94 -26.59
N VAL A 376 7.88 14.28 -27.88
CA VAL A 376 6.90 13.91 -28.90
C VAL A 376 7.20 12.46 -29.30
N GLU A 377 6.30 11.53 -28.94
CA GLU A 377 6.40 10.13 -29.41
C GLU A 377 6.51 10.09 -30.92
N THR A 378 7.48 9.34 -31.44
CA THR A 378 7.74 9.24 -32.87
C THR A 378 6.60 8.49 -33.58
N PRO A 379 6.31 8.78 -34.87
CA PRO A 379 5.29 8.06 -35.63
C PRO A 379 5.48 6.53 -35.60
N THR A 380 6.73 6.07 -35.49
CA THR A 380 7.12 4.67 -35.44
C THR A 380 6.72 3.99 -34.13
N GLU A 381 6.89 4.65 -32.99
CA GLU A 381 6.47 4.14 -31.67
C GLU A 381 4.94 3.99 -31.59
N ARG A 382 4.20 4.92 -32.20
CA ARG A 382 2.73 4.89 -32.25
C ARG A 382 2.17 3.81 -33.16
N ILE A 383 2.85 3.53 -34.27
CA ILE A 383 2.51 2.40 -35.13
C ILE A 383 2.70 1.09 -34.34
N LEU A 384 3.79 0.97 -33.57
CA LEU A 384 4.10 -0.23 -32.81
C LEU A 384 3.04 -0.53 -31.73
N ASP A 385 2.49 0.48 -31.06
CA ASP A 385 1.43 0.32 -30.06
C ASP A 385 0.13 -0.23 -30.66
N VAL A 386 -0.28 0.24 -31.84
CA VAL A 386 -1.46 -0.30 -32.56
C VAL A 386 -1.21 -1.73 -33.03
N PHE A 387 0.01 -2.02 -33.52
CA PHE A 387 0.42 -3.37 -33.91
C PHE A 387 0.54 -4.34 -32.73
N LEU A 388 0.73 -3.85 -31.50
CA LEU A 388 0.74 -4.66 -30.28
C LEU A 388 -0.66 -4.84 -29.68
N ALA A 389 -1.53 -3.84 -29.79
CA ALA A 389 -2.90 -3.89 -29.29
C ALA A 389 -3.80 -4.83 -30.12
N LEU A 390 -3.62 -4.84 -31.45
CA LEU A 390 -4.45 -5.65 -32.36
C LEU A 390 -4.35 -7.17 -32.09
N PRO A 391 -3.15 -7.79 -31.96
CA PRO A 391 -3.02 -9.20 -31.62
C PRO A 391 -3.57 -9.54 -30.24
N LEU A 392 -3.42 -8.65 -29.25
CA LEU A 392 -3.92 -8.86 -27.90
C LEU A 392 -5.45 -8.86 -27.88
N THR A 393 -6.08 -7.93 -28.57
CA THR A 393 -7.55 -7.83 -28.66
C THR A 393 -8.14 -8.99 -29.44
N VAL A 394 -7.50 -9.42 -30.54
CA VAL A 394 -7.87 -10.64 -31.27
C VAL A 394 -7.73 -11.87 -30.38
N THR A 395 -6.65 -11.98 -29.61
CA THR A 395 -6.43 -13.11 -28.69
C THR A 395 -7.51 -13.16 -27.60
N LEU A 396 -7.85 -12.03 -26.99
CA LEU A 396 -8.90 -11.95 -25.97
C LEU A 396 -10.27 -12.32 -26.55
N PHE A 397 -10.57 -11.89 -27.77
CA PHE A 397 -11.80 -12.25 -28.47
C PHE A 397 -11.88 -13.76 -28.76
N VAL A 398 -10.80 -14.35 -29.30
CA VAL A 398 -10.72 -15.79 -29.60
C VAL A 398 -10.81 -16.63 -28.32
N VAL A 399 -10.08 -16.25 -27.26
CA VAL A 399 -10.16 -16.93 -25.95
C VAL A 399 -11.56 -16.80 -25.35
N GLY A 400 -12.22 -15.64 -25.50
CA GLY A 400 -13.61 -15.43 -25.10
C GLY A 400 -14.58 -16.37 -25.82
N ILE A 401 -14.46 -16.50 -27.15
CA ILE A 401 -15.27 -17.44 -27.96
C ILE A 401 -15.00 -18.89 -27.56
N LEU A 402 -13.74 -19.28 -27.38
CA LEU A 402 -13.40 -20.65 -26.98
C LEU A 402 -13.93 -20.98 -25.58
N THR A 403 -13.88 -20.02 -24.66
CA THR A 403 -14.44 -20.16 -23.30
C THR A 403 -15.97 -20.28 -23.35
N LEU A 404 -16.62 -19.50 -24.21
CA LEU A 404 -18.06 -19.58 -24.47
C LEU A 404 -18.46 -20.95 -25.02
N LEU A 405 -17.82 -21.40 -26.11
CA LEU A 405 -18.09 -22.68 -26.75
C LEU A 405 -17.81 -23.86 -25.80
N SER A 406 -16.76 -23.78 -24.99
CA SER A 406 -16.46 -24.78 -23.97
C SER A 406 -17.52 -24.81 -22.87
N GLY A 407 -18.00 -23.65 -22.42
CA GLY A 407 -19.09 -23.55 -21.45
C GLY A 407 -20.42 -24.13 -21.99
N VAL A 408 -20.74 -23.83 -23.26
CA VAL A 408 -21.91 -24.38 -23.96
C VAL A 408 -21.79 -25.89 -24.16
N HIS A 409 -20.59 -26.42 -24.42
CA HIS A 409 -20.37 -27.85 -24.59
C HIS A 409 -20.35 -28.63 -23.27
N LEU A 410 -19.87 -28.01 -22.18
CA LEU A 410 -19.79 -28.62 -20.85
C LEU A 410 -21.11 -28.62 -20.09
N GLY A 411 -22.01 -27.68 -20.38
CA GLY A 411 -23.41 -27.81 -20.00
C GLY A 411 -24.11 -28.66 -21.05
N ASP A 412 -24.80 -29.75 -20.68
CA ASP A 412 -25.68 -30.47 -21.59
C ASP A 412 -26.92 -29.60 -21.94
N TRP A 413 -26.73 -28.54 -22.73
CA TRP A 413 -27.82 -27.70 -23.26
C TRP A 413 -28.43 -28.40 -24.47
N GLY A 414 -29.10 -29.54 -24.21
CA GLY A 414 -30.06 -30.10 -25.16
C GLY A 414 -31.20 -29.09 -25.35
N LEU A 415 -31.62 -28.87 -26.60
CA LEU A 415 -32.65 -27.90 -27.02
C LEU A 415 -34.06 -28.09 -26.41
N ASP A 416 -34.22 -28.84 -25.31
CA ASP A 416 -35.51 -29.19 -24.70
C ASP A 416 -35.77 -28.61 -23.29
N SER A 417 -34.85 -27.88 -22.68
CA SER A 417 -35.03 -27.39 -21.29
C SER A 417 -35.57 -25.96 -21.14
N VAL A 418 -36.16 -25.37 -22.20
CA VAL A 418 -36.99 -24.15 -22.07
C VAL A 418 -38.45 -24.52 -21.76
N LYS A 419 -38.69 -25.36 -20.75
CA LYS A 419 -40.03 -25.55 -20.15
C LYS A 419 -39.93 -25.82 -18.65
N LEU A 420 -39.63 -24.78 -17.87
CA LEU A 420 -40.03 -24.72 -16.47
C LEU A 420 -40.49 -23.31 -16.08
N LYS A 421 -41.46 -22.78 -16.83
CA LYS A 421 -42.45 -21.82 -16.32
C LYS A 421 -43.62 -22.62 -15.72
N LYS A 422 -44.07 -22.19 -14.53
CA LYS A 422 -45.18 -22.74 -13.70
C LYS A 422 -44.84 -23.94 -12.81
N ARG A 423 -44.16 -23.69 -11.68
CA ARG A 423 -44.44 -24.33 -10.36
C ARG A 423 -43.56 -23.75 -9.25
N LEU A 424 -43.57 -22.43 -9.06
CA LEU A 424 -43.05 -21.78 -7.85
C LEU A 424 -44.00 -20.72 -7.27
N SER A 425 -45.25 -20.68 -7.73
CA SER A 425 -46.35 -19.98 -7.05
C SER A 425 -47.29 -21.02 -6.46
N LEU A 426 -46.95 -21.55 -5.28
CA LEU A 426 -47.83 -22.22 -4.30
C LEU A 426 -46.94 -22.87 -3.22
N SER A 427 -46.25 -22.06 -2.43
CA SER A 427 -45.82 -22.44 -1.08
C SER A 427 -45.62 -21.18 -0.24
N ALA A 428 -46.68 -20.38 -0.16
CA ALA A 428 -46.84 -19.26 0.76
C ALA A 428 -48.32 -19.24 1.18
N LYS A 429 -48.76 -20.34 1.82
CA LYS A 429 -50.01 -20.46 2.59
C LYS A 429 -50.05 -21.86 3.19
N ASN A 430 -49.55 -21.99 4.42
CA ASN A 430 -50.01 -22.93 5.46
C ASN A 430 -49.03 -22.88 6.64
N ILE A 431 -49.10 -21.81 7.42
CA ILE A 431 -48.68 -21.84 8.83
C ILE A 431 -49.98 -21.90 9.62
N ARG A 432 -50.33 -23.10 10.06
CA ARG A 432 -51.48 -23.40 10.93
C ARG A 432 -50.95 -23.40 12.36
N TRP A 433 -51.33 -22.41 13.15
CA TRP A 433 -51.12 -22.41 14.60
C TRP A 433 -52.02 -23.49 15.22
N ARG A 434 -51.44 -24.39 16.02
CA ARG A 434 -52.17 -25.32 16.89
C ARG A 434 -52.20 -24.72 18.30
N ASN A 435 -53.41 -24.45 18.81
CA ASN A 435 -53.66 -24.22 20.23
C ASN A 435 -53.57 -25.56 21.01
N PRO A 436 -53.16 -25.55 22.29
CA PRO A 436 -53.49 -26.61 23.25
C PRO A 436 -54.89 -26.39 23.86
N PRO A 437 -55.51 -27.43 24.47
CA PRO A 437 -56.94 -27.47 24.78
C PRO A 437 -57.33 -26.74 26.08
N ASP A 438 -58.61 -26.35 26.11
CA ASP A 438 -59.35 -25.78 27.25
C ASP A 438 -59.36 -26.69 28.49
N ASP A 439 -59.28 -26.08 29.67
CA ASP A 439 -60.03 -26.48 30.87
C ASP A 439 -60.27 -25.24 31.76
N ASP A 440 -61.56 -25.00 31.99
CA ASP A 440 -62.25 -24.39 33.14
C ASP A 440 -61.87 -22.99 33.65
N ALA A 441 -62.74 -22.02 33.30
CA ALA A 441 -62.90 -20.75 33.98
C ALA A 441 -64.20 -20.74 34.81
N GLU A 442 -64.06 -20.82 36.14
CA GLU A 442 -65.10 -20.39 37.07
C GLU A 442 -65.13 -18.85 37.20
N THR A 443 -66.36 -18.36 37.16
CA THR A 443 -66.91 -17.04 37.49
C THR A 443 -66.27 -16.24 38.64
N TYR A 444 -66.10 -14.92 38.48
CA TYR A 444 -66.88 -13.82 39.13
C TYR A 444 -66.23 -12.43 38.94
N PRO A 445 -66.89 -11.28 39.28
CA PRO A 445 -67.03 -10.17 38.36
C PRO A 445 -66.27 -8.90 38.78
N ARG A 446 -66.36 -7.91 37.88
CA ARG A 446 -65.96 -6.52 38.08
C ARG A 446 -66.52 -5.91 39.36
N ASN A 447 -65.68 -5.10 40.02
CA ASN A 447 -65.94 -3.68 40.23
C ASN A 447 -64.68 -2.88 39.93
#